data_AF-A0A2W2CN22-F1
#
_entry.id   AF-A0A2W2CN22-F1
#
_cell.length_a   1.000
_cell.length_b   1.000
_cell.length_c   1.000
_cell.angle_alpha   90.00
_cell.angle_beta   90.00
_cell.angle_gamma   90.00
#
_symmetry.space_group_name_H-M   'P 1'
#
loop_
_entity.id
_entity.type
_entity.pdbx_description
1 polymer ?
#
loop_
_entity_poly.entity_id
_entity_poly.type
_entity_poly.pdbx_seq_one_letter_code
_entity_poly.pdbx_strand_id
1 'polypeptide(L)'
;MRDYVVERIGDRAGVLVADETGFVKKGRASAGVQRQYSGTAGKTEKCQIGTFLCYATARGRALIDREFYLPKSWTGDRDRCRRAAVPDAVEFATKPQQAQAMLERTVAAGVPFSWFTADEAYGQNPGLRGWLEDQDTRRLPARPDRGSRGTSKAVRSRKGSTSGAICPLNSSGTTKSAGEETACKSAESCA
;
A
#
# COMPACT_ATOMS: atom_id res chain seq x y z
N MET A 1 14.76 1.74 -18.54
CA MET A 1 13.54 2.57 -18.45
C MET A 1 13.57 3.45 -17.20
N ARG A 2 13.74 2.88 -16.00
CA ARG A 2 13.88 3.65 -14.75
C ARG A 2 14.92 4.77 -14.85
N ASP A 3 16.14 4.46 -15.27
CA ASP A 3 17.24 5.43 -15.32
C ASP A 3 16.89 6.64 -16.19
N TYR A 4 16.30 6.40 -17.36
CA TYR A 4 15.79 7.45 -18.25
C TYR A 4 14.74 8.34 -17.59
N VAL A 5 13.81 7.75 -16.83
CA VAL A 5 12.78 8.51 -16.09
C VAL A 5 13.44 9.36 -15.00
N VAL A 6 14.36 8.77 -14.23
CA VAL A 6 15.04 9.45 -13.13
C VAL A 6 15.93 10.58 -13.65
N GLU A 7 16.63 10.38 -14.76
CA GLU A 7 17.43 11.42 -15.42
C GLU A 7 16.57 12.61 -15.85
N ARG A 8 15.38 12.37 -16.40
CA ARG A 8 14.51 13.42 -16.98
C ARG A 8 13.66 14.14 -15.93
N ILE A 9 13.08 13.39 -15.00
CA ILE A 9 12.07 13.92 -14.07
C ILE A 9 12.37 13.64 -12.60
N GLY A 10 13.53 13.07 -12.26
CA GLY A 10 13.94 12.71 -10.89
C GLY A 10 14.03 13.88 -9.93
N ASP A 11 13.26 13.83 -8.85
CA ASP A 11 13.07 14.89 -7.88
C ASP A 11 13.03 14.31 -6.45
N ARG A 12 13.67 14.99 -5.49
CA ARG A 12 13.62 14.58 -4.07
C ARG A 12 12.18 14.61 -3.53
N ALA A 13 11.33 15.48 -4.05
CA ALA A 13 9.91 15.54 -3.70
C ALA A 13 9.05 14.50 -4.45
N GLY A 14 9.65 13.61 -5.25
CA GLY A 14 8.96 12.60 -6.02
C GLY A 14 8.08 11.66 -5.19
N VAL A 15 7.04 11.16 -5.84
CA VAL A 15 6.05 10.24 -5.28
C VAL A 15 6.10 8.93 -6.05
N LEU A 16 6.27 7.84 -5.33
CA LEU A 16 6.09 6.48 -5.81
C LEU A 16 4.63 6.07 -5.57
N VAL A 17 4.00 5.50 -6.60
CA VAL A 17 2.62 5.05 -6.58
C VAL A 17 2.58 3.57 -6.98
N ALA A 18 2.17 2.70 -6.07
CA ALA A 18 1.89 1.30 -6.41
C ALA A 18 0.40 1.12 -6.72
N ASP A 19 0.11 0.46 -7.84
CA ASP A 19 -1.26 0.12 -8.23
C ASP A 19 -1.28 -1.16 -9.07
N GLU A 20 -2.44 -1.78 -9.14
CA GLU A 20 -2.69 -3.00 -9.88
C GLU A 20 -3.53 -2.72 -11.10
N THR A 21 -3.23 -3.39 -12.21
CA THR A 21 -4.07 -3.31 -13.41
C THR A 21 -4.44 -4.69 -13.90
N GLY A 22 -5.74 -4.87 -14.13
CA GLY A 22 -6.33 -6.09 -14.67
C GLY A 22 -6.42 -6.04 -16.19
N PHE A 23 -5.88 -7.05 -16.85
CA PHE A 23 -5.96 -7.24 -18.30
C PHE A 23 -6.93 -8.37 -18.60
N VAL A 24 -8.13 -8.05 -19.12
CA VAL A 24 -9.16 -9.04 -19.45
C VAL A 24 -8.64 -9.99 -20.53
N LYS A 25 -8.88 -11.28 -20.35
CA LYS A 25 -8.47 -12.34 -21.28
C LYS A 25 -9.61 -13.29 -21.58
N LYS A 26 -9.61 -13.78 -22.82
CA LYS A 26 -10.41 -14.93 -23.25
C LYS A 26 -9.54 -16.19 -23.15
N GLY A 27 -10.09 -17.29 -22.60
CA GLY A 27 -9.39 -18.57 -22.46
C GLY A 27 -8.72 -18.82 -21.11
N ARG A 28 -7.90 -19.87 -21.02
CA ARG A 28 -7.23 -20.35 -19.77
C ARG A 28 -5.71 -20.55 -19.90
N ALA A 29 -5.17 -20.38 -21.11
CA ALA A 29 -3.81 -20.74 -21.45
C ALA A 29 -2.78 -19.63 -21.16
N SER A 30 -3.18 -18.36 -21.19
CA SER A 30 -2.26 -17.25 -20.90
C SER A 30 -1.80 -17.28 -19.44
N ALA A 31 -0.50 -17.12 -19.20
CA ALA A 31 0.11 -17.12 -17.87
C ALA A 31 -0.70 -16.29 -16.86
N GLY A 32 -0.86 -16.76 -15.63
CA GLY A 32 -1.55 -16.02 -14.57
C GLY A 32 -3.05 -15.71 -14.80
N VAL A 33 -3.66 -16.15 -15.91
CA VAL A 33 -5.08 -15.89 -16.14
C VAL A 33 -5.92 -16.73 -15.16
N GLN A 34 -6.80 -16.04 -14.42
CA GLN A 34 -7.84 -16.66 -13.62
C GLN A 34 -8.99 -15.67 -13.40
N ARG A 35 -10.09 -16.12 -12.79
CA ARG A 35 -11.20 -15.22 -12.42
C ARG A 35 -10.79 -14.40 -11.19
N GLN A 36 -10.68 -13.08 -11.36
CA GLN A 36 -10.29 -12.14 -10.30
C GLN A 36 -11.03 -10.82 -10.52
N TYR A 37 -11.17 -10.03 -9.46
CA TYR A 37 -11.65 -8.67 -9.62
C TYR A 37 -10.65 -7.88 -10.48
N SER A 38 -11.15 -7.23 -11.52
CA SER A 38 -10.39 -6.30 -12.34
C SER A 38 -10.94 -4.90 -12.09
N GLY A 39 -10.13 -4.02 -11.49
CA GLY A 39 -10.50 -2.62 -11.28
C GLY A 39 -10.88 -1.93 -12.58
N THR A 40 -10.16 -2.20 -13.66
CA THR A 40 -10.43 -1.63 -15.00
C THR A 40 -11.75 -2.12 -15.60
N ALA A 41 -12.18 -3.35 -15.30
CA ALA A 41 -13.45 -3.88 -15.80
C ALA A 41 -14.63 -3.64 -14.83
N GLY A 42 -14.35 -3.23 -13.59
CA GLY A 42 -15.35 -3.07 -12.53
C GLY A 42 -16.01 -4.37 -12.05
N LYS A 43 -15.50 -5.53 -12.47
CA LYS A 43 -16.12 -6.84 -12.17
C LYS A 43 -15.09 -7.97 -12.06
N THR A 44 -15.55 -9.08 -11.48
CA THR A 44 -14.79 -10.33 -11.44
C THR A 44 -14.93 -11.08 -12.75
N GLU A 45 -13.83 -11.16 -13.49
CA GLU A 45 -13.78 -11.84 -14.78
C GLU A 45 -12.41 -12.49 -14.99
N LYS A 46 -12.24 -13.22 -16.09
CA LYS A 46 -10.93 -13.80 -16.41
C LYS A 46 -9.97 -12.68 -16.79
N CYS A 47 -8.99 -12.44 -15.94
CA CYS A 47 -7.97 -11.43 -16.18
C CYS A 47 -6.60 -11.92 -15.73
N GLN A 48 -5.59 -11.31 -16.30
CA GLN A 48 -4.24 -11.25 -15.75
C GLN A 48 -4.13 -9.98 -14.91
N ILE A 49 -3.29 -9.97 -13.89
CA ILE A 49 -3.02 -8.78 -13.09
C ILE A 49 -1.53 -8.47 -13.18
N GLY A 50 -1.22 -7.20 -13.42
CA GLY A 50 0.13 -6.66 -13.23
C GLY A 50 0.11 -5.71 -12.04
N THR A 51 1.15 -5.78 -11.22
CA THR A 51 1.46 -4.80 -10.18
C THR A 51 2.46 -3.81 -10.75
N PHE A 52 2.19 -2.52 -10.62
CA PHE A 52 2.97 -1.46 -11.27
C PHE A 52 3.48 -0.45 -10.25
N LEU A 53 4.68 0.07 -10.49
CA LEU A 53 5.23 1.18 -9.73
C LEU A 53 5.40 2.39 -10.65
N CYS A 54 4.62 3.44 -10.38
CA CYS A 54 4.70 4.71 -11.07
C CYS A 54 5.51 5.71 -10.24
N TYR A 55 6.28 6.54 -10.92
CA TYR A 55 7.00 7.66 -10.34
C TYR A 55 6.43 8.97 -10.86
N ALA A 56 6.01 9.84 -9.95
CA ALA A 56 5.36 11.11 -10.26
C ALA A 56 6.10 12.28 -9.59
N THR A 57 6.34 13.34 -10.36
CA THR A 57 6.91 14.60 -9.91
C THR A 57 6.16 15.77 -10.56
N ALA A 58 6.51 17.00 -10.19
CA ALA A 58 5.94 18.18 -10.84
C ALA A 58 6.23 18.26 -12.34
N ARG A 59 7.29 17.57 -12.82
CA ARG A 59 7.71 17.56 -14.23
C ARG A 59 7.03 16.48 -15.06
N GLY A 60 6.38 15.50 -14.44
CA GLY A 60 5.71 14.42 -15.17
C GLY A 60 5.52 13.16 -14.33
N ARG A 61 5.04 12.11 -14.99
CA ARG A 61 4.85 10.79 -14.39
C ARG A 61 5.18 9.69 -15.37
N ALA A 62 5.76 8.59 -14.89
CA ALA A 62 6.08 7.42 -15.71
C ALA A 62 6.15 6.14 -14.86
N LEU A 63 5.88 5.00 -15.49
CA LEU A 63 6.14 3.69 -14.88
C LEU A 63 7.65 3.44 -14.78
N ILE A 64 8.11 2.98 -13.63
CA ILE A 64 9.54 2.71 -13.36
C ILE A 64 9.83 1.26 -12.98
N ASP A 65 8.80 0.49 -12.62
CA ASP A 65 8.89 -0.94 -12.35
C ASP A 65 7.53 -1.61 -12.59
N ARG A 66 7.54 -2.92 -12.78
CA ARG A 66 6.35 -3.75 -12.97
C ARG A 66 6.65 -5.18 -12.56
N GLU A 67 5.66 -5.83 -11.97
CA GLU A 67 5.67 -7.26 -11.75
C GLU A 67 4.39 -7.92 -12.24
N PHE A 68 4.53 -9.15 -12.71
CA PHE A 68 3.40 -9.95 -13.15
C PHE A 68 2.86 -10.76 -11.98
N TYR A 69 1.59 -10.57 -11.62
CA TYR A 69 1.00 -11.33 -10.52
C TYR A 69 0.62 -12.74 -10.98
N LEU A 70 1.32 -13.74 -10.43
CA LEU A 70 1.06 -15.16 -10.68
C LEU A 70 0.34 -15.78 -9.48
N PRO A 71 -0.93 -16.19 -9.62
CA PRO A 71 -1.71 -16.73 -8.50
C PRO A 71 -1.21 -18.08 -8.00
N LYS A 72 -1.55 -18.44 -6.74
CA LYS A 72 -1.25 -19.77 -6.17
C LYS A 72 -1.76 -20.94 -7.02
N SER A 73 -2.91 -20.76 -7.68
CA SER A 73 -3.50 -21.76 -8.58
C SER A 73 -2.65 -22.04 -9.83
N TRP A 74 -1.71 -21.15 -10.14
CA TRP A 74 -0.73 -21.32 -11.20
C TRP A 74 0.58 -21.88 -10.67
N THR A 75 1.14 -21.30 -9.61
CA THR A 75 2.42 -21.78 -9.06
C THR A 75 2.35 -23.21 -8.50
N GLY A 76 1.14 -23.66 -8.11
CA GLY A 76 0.88 -25.06 -7.75
C GLY A 76 0.73 -26.04 -8.93
N ASP A 77 0.66 -25.56 -10.17
CA ASP A 77 0.56 -26.37 -11.39
C ASP A 77 1.73 -26.03 -12.33
N ARG A 78 2.88 -26.66 -12.07
CA ARG A 78 4.13 -26.38 -12.80
C ARG A 78 4.05 -26.75 -14.27
N ASP A 79 3.32 -27.79 -14.63
CA ASP A 79 3.14 -28.15 -16.04
C ASP A 79 2.34 -27.08 -16.79
N ARG A 80 1.32 -26.48 -16.15
CA ARG A 80 0.63 -25.33 -16.72
C ARG A 80 1.52 -24.10 -16.84
N CYS A 81 2.36 -23.82 -15.84
CA CYS A 81 3.36 -22.77 -15.92
C CYS A 81 4.31 -22.96 -17.11
N ARG A 82 4.88 -24.15 -17.29
CA ARG A 82 5.79 -24.49 -18.39
C ARG A 82 5.12 -24.34 -19.75
N ARG A 83 3.88 -24.80 -19.91
CA ARG A 83 3.10 -24.59 -21.15
C ARG A 83 2.88 -23.11 -21.48
N ALA A 84 2.86 -22.24 -20.47
CA ALA A 84 2.76 -20.79 -20.62
C ALA A 84 4.13 -20.08 -20.58
N ALA A 85 5.24 -20.83 -20.66
CA ALA A 85 6.62 -20.35 -20.59
C ALA A 85 6.97 -19.56 -19.30
N VAL A 86 6.30 -19.88 -18.19
CA VAL A 86 6.65 -19.34 -16.86
C VAL A 86 7.80 -20.17 -16.28
N PRO A 87 8.94 -19.57 -15.89
CA PRO A 87 10.07 -20.29 -15.30
C PRO A 87 9.71 -20.96 -13.97
N ASP A 88 10.32 -22.13 -13.69
CA ASP A 88 10.06 -22.90 -12.46
C ASP A 88 10.48 -22.17 -11.18
N ALA A 89 11.47 -21.26 -11.28
CA ALA A 89 11.93 -20.41 -10.19
C ALA A 89 10.92 -19.32 -9.78
N VAL A 90 9.88 -19.06 -10.59
CA VAL A 90 8.84 -18.10 -10.21
C VAL A 90 7.96 -18.72 -9.14
N GLU A 91 8.04 -18.17 -7.93
CA GLU A 91 7.21 -18.56 -6.80
C GLU A 91 6.02 -17.62 -6.62
N PHE A 92 5.11 -18.00 -5.72
CA PHE A 92 3.98 -17.16 -5.39
C PHE A 92 4.44 -15.97 -4.55
N ALA A 93 4.15 -14.76 -5.03
CA ALA A 93 4.27 -13.53 -4.26
C ALA A 93 2.89 -12.85 -4.19
N THR A 94 2.51 -12.41 -3.00
CA THR A 94 1.37 -11.51 -2.84
C THR A 94 1.67 -10.16 -3.47
N LYS A 95 0.65 -9.43 -3.90
CA LYS A 95 0.82 -8.13 -4.55
C LYS A 95 1.54 -7.11 -3.65
N PRO A 96 1.28 -7.04 -2.32
CA PRO A 96 2.11 -6.25 -1.42
C PRO A 96 3.58 -6.66 -1.36
N GLN A 97 3.90 -7.96 -1.42
CA GLN A 97 5.28 -8.43 -1.52
C GLN A 97 5.93 -8.00 -2.85
N GLN A 98 5.19 -8.04 -3.96
CA GLN A 98 5.68 -7.53 -5.25
C GLN A 98 5.95 -6.02 -5.18
N ALA A 99 5.05 -5.24 -4.56
CA ALA A 99 5.26 -3.82 -4.35
C ALA A 99 6.49 -3.54 -3.47
N GLN A 100 6.65 -4.28 -2.36
CA GLN A 100 7.85 -4.19 -1.52
C GLN A 100 9.13 -4.48 -2.31
N ALA A 101 9.17 -5.57 -3.08
CA ALA A 101 10.33 -5.91 -3.90
C ALA A 101 10.66 -4.83 -4.95
N MET A 102 9.63 -4.22 -5.58
CA MET A 102 9.83 -3.09 -6.48
C MET A 102 10.38 -1.85 -5.75
N LEU A 103 9.93 -1.60 -4.51
CA LEU A 103 10.44 -0.51 -3.68
C LEU A 103 11.89 -0.75 -3.26
N GLU A 104 12.24 -1.96 -2.82
CA GLU A 104 13.62 -2.37 -2.50
C GLU A 104 14.56 -2.12 -3.68
N ARG A 105 14.17 -2.54 -4.89
CA ARG A 105 14.94 -2.27 -6.11
C ARG A 105 15.05 -0.77 -6.42
N THR A 106 14.03 0.01 -6.09
CA THR A 106 14.01 1.46 -6.33
C THR A 106 14.92 2.20 -5.35
N VAL A 107 14.91 1.80 -4.08
CA VAL A 107 15.81 2.31 -3.04
C VAL A 107 17.26 1.94 -3.35
N ALA A 108 17.53 0.67 -3.68
CA ALA A 108 18.87 0.22 -4.05
C ALA A 108 19.44 0.94 -5.28
N ALA A 109 18.57 1.35 -6.22
CA ALA A 109 18.96 2.14 -7.38
C ALA A 109 19.15 3.64 -7.08
N GLY A 110 18.97 4.08 -5.83
CA GLY A 110 19.15 5.49 -5.43
C GLY A 110 18.15 6.45 -6.06
N VAL A 111 16.95 5.97 -6.44
CA VAL A 111 15.93 6.83 -7.02
C VAL A 111 15.53 7.89 -5.99
N PRO A 112 15.57 9.19 -6.33
CA PRO A 112 15.13 10.22 -5.41
C PRO A 112 13.61 10.18 -5.33
N PHE A 113 13.08 9.99 -4.14
CA PHE A 113 11.66 10.19 -3.87
C PHE A 113 11.58 10.62 -2.42
N SER A 114 10.37 10.87 -1.95
CA SER A 114 10.17 10.53 -0.56
C SER A 114 8.80 9.93 -0.25
N TRP A 115 7.76 10.07 -1.10
CA TRP A 115 6.38 9.67 -0.77
C TRP A 115 6.13 8.36 -1.46
N PHE A 116 5.52 7.45 -0.71
CA PHE A 116 4.92 6.27 -1.26
C PHE A 116 3.42 6.34 -0.99
N THR A 117 2.64 6.03 -2.01
CA THR A 117 1.20 5.88 -1.91
C THR A 117 0.77 4.66 -2.69
N ALA A 118 -0.33 4.05 -2.28
CA ALA A 118 -0.88 2.87 -2.92
C ALA A 118 -2.39 2.82 -2.66
N ASP A 119 -3.07 1.86 -3.28
CA ASP A 119 -4.47 1.59 -2.96
C ASP A 119 -4.65 1.11 -1.50
N GLU A 120 -5.90 1.08 -1.04
CA GLU A 120 -6.23 0.69 0.34
C GLU A 120 -5.81 -0.74 0.66
N ALA A 121 -5.84 -1.67 -0.30
CA ALA A 121 -5.48 -3.07 -0.06
C ALA A 121 -4.00 -3.23 0.32
N TYR A 122 -3.11 -2.38 -0.21
CA TYR A 122 -1.73 -2.28 0.26
C TYR A 122 -1.64 -1.71 1.68
N GLY A 123 -2.41 -0.65 1.95
CA GLY A 123 -2.42 0.02 3.25
C GLY A 123 -2.82 -0.88 4.41
N GLN A 124 -3.63 -1.93 4.16
CA GLN A 124 -4.04 -2.91 5.18
C GLN A 124 -2.99 -4.01 5.43
N ASN A 125 -1.89 -4.07 4.66
CA ASN A 125 -0.85 -5.07 4.86
C ASN A 125 0.15 -4.64 5.94
N PRO A 126 0.23 -5.33 7.10
CA PRO A 126 1.12 -4.94 8.19
C PRO A 126 2.61 -5.13 7.86
N GLY A 127 2.95 -6.11 7.02
CA GLY A 127 4.34 -6.38 6.63
C GLY A 127 4.91 -5.25 5.76
N LEU A 128 4.18 -4.84 4.72
CA LEU A 128 4.57 -3.71 3.89
C LEU A 128 4.65 -2.41 4.70
N ARG A 129 3.72 -2.20 5.64
CA ARG A 129 3.74 -1.03 6.51
C ARG A 129 4.97 -1.02 7.43
N GLY A 130 5.23 -2.13 8.12
CA GLY A 130 6.41 -2.25 8.99
C GLY A 130 7.70 -2.04 8.20
N TRP A 131 7.81 -2.62 7.01
CA TRP A 131 8.97 -2.39 6.14
C TRP A 131 9.12 -0.91 5.76
N LEU A 132 8.04 -0.22 5.38
CA LEU A 132 8.08 1.21 5.06
C LEU A 132 8.49 2.08 6.25
N GLU A 133 8.06 1.70 7.47
CA GLU A 133 8.44 2.37 8.72
C GLU A 133 9.93 2.17 9.04
N ASP A 134 10.46 0.96 8.84
CA ASP A 134 11.87 0.62 9.09
C ASP A 134 12.83 1.35 8.14
N GLN A 135 12.41 1.66 6.92
CA GLN A 135 13.27 2.34 5.94
C GLN A 135 13.53 3.83 6.27
N ASP A 136 12.95 4.40 7.33
CA ASP A 136 12.97 5.84 7.69
C ASP A 136 12.66 6.77 6.49
N THR A 137 11.98 6.24 5.48
CA THR A 137 11.16 7.04 4.59
C THR A 137 10.03 7.55 5.46
N ARG A 138 10.21 8.72 6.08
CA ARG A 138 9.05 9.57 6.41
C ARG A 138 8.12 9.43 5.23
N ARG A 139 6.91 8.88 5.40
CA ARG A 139 5.65 9.21 4.70
C ARG A 139 4.60 8.10 4.92
N LEU A 140 3.51 8.48 5.60
CA LEU A 140 2.36 7.65 5.97
C LEU A 140 1.57 7.20 4.72
N PRO A 141 1.05 5.96 4.67
CA PRO A 141 -0.07 5.66 3.77
C PRO A 141 -1.32 6.42 4.26
N ALA A 142 -1.98 7.14 3.36
CA ALA A 142 -3.24 7.82 3.67
C ALA A 142 -4.31 6.78 4.05
N ARG A 143 -4.88 6.90 5.25
CA ARG A 143 -6.12 6.22 5.64
C ARG A 143 -7.31 6.98 5.07
N PRO A 144 -8.37 6.32 4.57
CA PRO A 144 -9.68 6.94 4.51
C PRO A 144 -10.27 6.91 5.93
N ASP A 145 -10.45 8.09 6.53
CA ASP A 145 -11.21 8.22 7.77
C ASP A 145 -12.71 8.10 7.48
N ARG A 146 -13.40 7.32 8.30
CA ARG A 146 -14.83 7.06 8.23
C ARG A 146 -15.51 7.87 9.33
N GLY A 147 -15.92 9.10 9.01
CA GLY A 147 -17.06 9.76 9.66
C GLY A 147 -16.79 10.93 10.63
N SER A 148 -17.41 12.06 10.27
CA SER A 148 -17.83 13.20 11.12
C SER A 148 -16.90 14.42 11.30
N ARG A 149 -17.28 15.47 10.56
CA ARG A 149 -17.24 16.93 10.84
C ARG A 149 -16.38 17.41 12.04
N GLY A 150 -15.38 18.25 11.74
CA GLY A 150 -14.87 19.22 12.72
C GLY A 150 -13.46 19.75 12.47
N THR A 151 -13.37 20.92 11.83
CA THR A 151 -12.28 21.93 11.89
C THR A 151 -10.81 21.49 11.87
N SER A 152 -10.16 21.84 10.75
CA SER A 152 -8.73 22.02 10.50
C SER A 152 -7.78 22.04 11.71
N LYS A 153 -6.79 21.13 11.72
CA LYS A 153 -5.47 21.37 12.33
C LYS A 153 -4.36 20.70 11.53
N ALA A 154 -3.73 21.48 10.67
CA ALA A 154 -2.37 21.21 10.22
C ALA A 154 -1.43 21.38 11.42
N VAL A 155 -0.83 20.29 11.89
CA VAL A 155 0.19 20.37 12.94
C VAL A 155 1.49 20.84 12.31
N ARG A 156 1.82 22.11 12.59
CA ARG A 156 3.05 22.77 12.18
C ARG A 156 4.15 22.45 13.20
N SER A 157 5.26 21.91 12.72
CA SER A 157 6.50 21.70 13.49
C SER A 157 7.00 23.01 14.10
N ARG A 158 7.24 23.04 15.43
CA ARG A 158 8.12 24.02 16.08
C ARG A 158 9.36 23.29 16.61
N LYS A 159 10.54 23.69 16.15
CA LYS A 159 11.85 23.38 16.76
C LYS A 159 12.15 24.43 17.84
N GLY A 160 12.84 24.02 18.91
CA GLY A 160 13.71 24.91 19.68
C GLY A 160 13.59 24.83 21.20
N SER A 161 14.63 24.25 21.82
CA SER A 161 15.13 24.42 23.19
C SER A 161 14.75 25.74 23.89
N THR A 162 14.46 25.72 25.20
CA THR A 162 15.35 26.13 26.34
C THR A 162 14.49 26.41 27.60
N SER A 163 14.94 25.88 28.76
CA SER A 163 14.79 26.34 30.16
C SER A 163 13.63 27.26 30.62
N GLY A 164 12.99 26.89 31.74
CA GLY A 164 12.65 27.84 32.81
C GLY A 164 11.16 28.07 33.18
N ALA A 165 10.87 27.87 34.49
CA ALA A 165 9.85 28.54 35.33
C ALA A 165 8.36 28.07 35.33
N ILE A 166 8.01 27.29 36.36
CA ILE A 166 7.07 27.57 37.48
C ILE A 166 5.72 28.28 37.20
N CYS A 167 4.63 27.50 37.40
CA CYS A 167 3.33 27.69 38.12
C CYS A 167 2.53 29.03 38.09
N PRO A 168 1.27 29.08 38.61
CA PRO A 168 0.09 28.19 38.47
C PRO A 168 -1.21 29.01 38.19
N LEU A 169 -2.39 28.37 38.07
CA LEU A 169 -3.65 28.73 38.78
C LEU A 169 -4.93 28.09 38.16
N ASN A 170 -5.67 27.45 39.08
CA ASN A 170 -7.10 27.12 39.17
C ASN A 170 -8.08 27.64 38.11
N SER A 171 -9.07 26.81 37.74
CA SER A 171 -10.33 26.72 38.50
C SER A 171 -11.41 25.82 37.86
N SER A 172 -11.99 24.97 38.71
CA SER A 172 -13.41 24.58 38.85
C SER A 172 -14.30 24.26 37.64
N GLY A 173 -15.01 23.12 37.72
CA GLY A 173 -16.25 22.89 36.97
C GLY A 173 -16.78 21.44 37.00
N THR A 174 -17.38 21.05 38.14
CA THR A 174 -18.49 20.07 38.31
C THR A 174 -19.48 20.02 37.12
N THR A 175 -20.23 18.97 36.74
CA THR A 175 -20.78 17.75 37.37
C THR A 175 -21.53 16.91 36.31
N LYS A 176 -21.96 15.69 36.71
CA LYS A 176 -23.02 14.81 36.18
C LYS A 176 -22.62 13.81 35.09
N SER A 177 -23.13 12.58 35.03
CA SER A 177 -23.70 11.56 35.94
C SER A 177 -24.43 10.56 35.03
N ALA A 178 -24.44 9.28 35.42
CA ALA A 178 -25.25 8.17 34.88
C ALA A 178 -24.86 7.72 33.47
N GLY A 179 -24.93 6.45 33.09
CA GLY A 179 -25.33 5.19 33.72
C GLY A 179 -24.96 4.12 32.68
N GLU A 180 -24.34 3.02 33.10
CA GLU A 180 -25.02 1.73 33.18
C GLU A 180 -25.32 1.14 31.79
N GLU A 181 -24.48 0.22 31.33
CA GLU A 181 -25.01 -1.01 30.73
C GLU A 181 -24.03 -2.18 30.93
N THR A 182 -24.64 -3.28 31.35
CA THR A 182 -24.05 -4.45 31.96
C THR A 182 -24.01 -5.58 30.92
N ALA A 183 -22.89 -6.30 30.92
CA ALA A 183 -22.70 -7.71 30.56
C ALA A 183 -23.35 -8.28 29.27
N CYS A 184 -22.49 -8.84 28.41
CA CYS A 184 -22.81 -10.07 27.69
C CYS A 184 -21.82 -11.16 28.09
N LYS A 185 -22.30 -12.12 28.88
CA LYS A 185 -21.59 -13.34 29.25
C LYS A 185 -21.52 -14.29 28.05
N SER A 186 -20.40 -15.00 28.02
CA SER A 186 -20.02 -16.10 27.16
C SER A 186 -21.02 -17.28 27.10
N ALA A 187 -20.90 -18.01 25.99
CA ALA A 187 -20.67 -19.47 25.90
C ALA A 187 -21.73 -20.32 25.16
N GLU A 188 -21.21 -21.10 24.18
CA GLU A 188 -21.60 -22.47 23.79
C GLU A 188 -22.97 -22.66 23.08
N SER A 189 -23.21 -23.55 22.10
CA SER A 189 -22.54 -24.78 21.62
C SER A 189 -23.16 -25.20 20.25
N CYS A 190 -22.43 -26.04 19.51
CA CYS A 190 -22.85 -27.10 18.56
C CYS A 190 -24.12 -26.96 17.69
N ALA A 191 -23.93 -27.05 16.36
CA ALA A 191 -24.27 -28.24 15.56
C ALA A 191 -23.78 -28.06 14.11
#